data_AF-M4RJX5-F1
#
_entry.id   AF-M4RJX5-F1
#
_cell.length_a   1.000
_cell.length_b   1.000
_cell.length_c   1.000
_cell.angle_alpha   90.00
_cell.angle_beta   90.00
_cell.angle_gamma   90.00
#
_symmetry.space_group_name_H-M   'P 1'
#
loop_
_entity.id
_entity.type
_entity.pdbx_description
1 polymer ?
#
loop_
_entity_poly.entity_id
_entity_poly.type
_entity_poly.pdbx_seq_one_letter_code
_entity_poly.pdbx_strand_id
1 'polypeptide(L)'
;MKIAELRNKPFILLVLKDGLADGYFSEEFVHKTKQQLSDMSLRIASDNLSIIYADHIKKACEIVLGFISLGLLSHCDNNTEKAKDIIKTQGIVYCFRAGWAKYAGLKEISADYFKQIKLSSYALAANDISDITIVHADIVKQGQDSLKLLNLYRSISAQYSANVVIPETDEDYLKFELQKLLNSAVALMLIDSQQKIFNHERYTQLITYLTTTDSKLVLEKFACCVSDFSEKQPVTTKTFLQESSLLDFNEFKTIITTQKNWLFLSLRF
;
A
#
# COMPACT_ATOMS: atom_id res chain seq x y z
N MET A 1 14.43 -6.68 -29.98
CA MET A 1 14.22 -5.21 -29.89
C MET A 1 13.57 -4.90 -28.55
N LYS A 2 14.13 -4.01 -27.72
CA LYS A 2 13.54 -3.63 -26.42
C LYS A 2 12.33 -2.70 -26.67
N ILE A 3 11.13 -3.27 -26.74
CA ILE A 3 9.86 -2.53 -26.96
C ILE A 3 9.57 -1.49 -25.86
N ALA A 4 10.33 -1.49 -24.76
CA ALA A 4 10.21 -0.50 -23.69
C ALA A 4 10.28 0.96 -24.18
N GLU A 5 11.00 1.26 -25.26
CA GLU A 5 11.23 2.65 -25.72
C GLU A 5 10.19 3.20 -26.71
N LEU A 6 9.23 2.39 -27.19
CA LEU A 6 8.25 2.80 -28.23
C LEU A 6 6.79 2.47 -27.90
N ARG A 7 6.46 2.11 -26.64
CA ARG A 7 5.08 1.76 -26.28
C ARG A 7 4.16 2.97 -26.45
N ASN A 8 3.12 2.84 -27.28
CA ASN A 8 1.99 3.78 -27.37
C ASN A 8 0.63 3.11 -27.08
N LYS A 9 0.66 1.84 -26.64
CA LYS A 9 -0.50 0.99 -26.35
C LYS A 9 -0.14 -0.01 -25.24
N PRO A 10 -1.15 -0.58 -24.55
CA PRO A 10 -0.99 -1.72 -23.66
C PRO A 10 -0.18 -2.84 -24.30
N PHE A 11 0.65 -3.51 -23.49
CA PHE A 11 1.59 -4.54 -23.96
C PHE A 11 0.91 -5.64 -24.80
N ILE A 12 -0.27 -6.10 -24.37
CA ILE A 12 -1.03 -7.11 -25.13
C ILE A 12 -1.42 -6.64 -26.54
N LEU A 13 -1.83 -5.38 -26.70
CA LEU A 13 -2.26 -4.86 -28.00
C LEU A 13 -1.07 -4.72 -28.96
N LEU A 14 0.11 -4.43 -28.43
CA LEU A 14 1.35 -4.42 -29.21
C LEU A 14 1.70 -5.84 -29.68
N VAL A 15 1.70 -6.83 -28.77
CA VAL A 15 2.03 -8.22 -29.12
C VAL A 15 1.08 -8.78 -30.18
N LEU A 16 -0.23 -8.51 -30.09
CA LEU A 16 -1.21 -8.95 -31.09
C LEU A 16 -1.02 -8.24 -32.44
N LYS A 17 -0.72 -6.94 -32.43
CA LYS A 17 -0.48 -6.17 -33.67
C LYS A 17 0.78 -6.65 -34.37
N ASP A 18 1.88 -6.77 -33.63
CA ASP A 18 3.18 -7.19 -34.16
C ASP A 18 3.12 -8.64 -34.64
N GLY A 19 2.50 -9.53 -33.86
CA GLY A 19 2.32 -10.93 -34.28
C GLY A 19 1.45 -11.09 -35.52
N LEU A 20 0.47 -10.21 -35.76
CA LEU A 20 -0.29 -10.21 -37.01
C LEU A 20 0.54 -9.67 -38.18
N ALA A 21 1.27 -8.56 -37.98
CA ALA A 21 2.11 -7.94 -39.01
C ALA A 21 3.25 -8.86 -39.47
N ASP A 22 3.82 -9.63 -38.54
CA ASP A 22 4.90 -10.59 -38.80
C ASP A 22 4.37 -11.94 -39.38
N GLY A 23 3.05 -12.09 -39.55
CA GLY A 23 2.41 -13.33 -40.01
C GLY A 23 2.43 -14.47 -38.99
N TYR A 24 2.84 -14.21 -37.75
CA TYR A 24 2.89 -15.21 -36.67
C TYR A 24 1.48 -15.61 -36.18
N PHE A 25 0.57 -14.64 -36.16
CA PHE A 25 -0.86 -14.84 -35.91
C PHE A 25 -1.66 -14.70 -37.22
N SER A 26 -2.61 -15.60 -37.45
CA SER A 26 -3.57 -15.45 -38.55
C SER A 26 -4.65 -14.41 -38.20
N GLU A 27 -5.30 -13.84 -39.23
CA GLU A 27 -6.43 -12.93 -39.02
C GLU A 27 -7.57 -13.61 -38.24
N GLU A 28 -7.83 -14.89 -38.52
CA GLU A 28 -8.82 -15.69 -37.81
C GLU A 28 -8.49 -15.82 -36.31
N PHE A 29 -7.21 -16.09 -35.99
CA PHE A 29 -6.76 -16.18 -34.60
C PHE A 29 -6.96 -14.85 -33.88
N VAL A 30 -6.60 -13.74 -34.51
CA VAL A 30 -6.77 -12.40 -33.94
C VAL A 30 -8.25 -12.06 -33.78
N HIS A 31 -9.10 -12.42 -34.74
CA HIS A 31 -10.54 -12.22 -34.66
C HIS A 31 -11.15 -12.98 -33.49
N LYS A 32 -10.83 -14.27 -33.34
CA LYS A 32 -11.27 -15.09 -32.21
C LYS A 32 -10.77 -14.54 -30.86
N THR A 33 -9.53 -14.07 -30.81
CA THR A 33 -8.97 -13.44 -29.61
C THR A 33 -9.74 -12.17 -29.24
N LYS A 34 -10.08 -11.32 -30.22
CA LYS A 34 -10.91 -10.12 -29.98
C LYS A 34 -12.29 -10.48 -29.43
N GLN A 35 -12.94 -11.53 -29.97
CA GLN A 35 -14.22 -11.99 -29.46
C GLN A 35 -14.11 -12.43 -27.99
N GLN A 36 -13.07 -13.21 -27.64
CA GLN A 36 -12.83 -13.61 -26.26
C GLN A 36 -12.60 -12.41 -25.32
N LEU A 37 -11.87 -11.38 -25.77
CA LEU A 37 -11.67 -10.15 -25.01
C LEU A 37 -13.00 -9.43 -24.75
N SER A 38 -13.87 -9.33 -25.75
CA SER A 38 -15.21 -8.74 -25.61
C SER A 38 -16.07 -9.52 -24.63
N ASP A 39 -16.11 -10.85 -24.73
CA ASP A 39 -16.90 -11.71 -23.85
C ASP A 39 -16.44 -11.59 -22.39
N MET A 40 -15.11 -11.59 -22.16
CA MET A 40 -14.55 -11.36 -20.83
C MET A 40 -14.90 -9.97 -20.29
N SER A 41 -14.88 -8.94 -21.13
CA SER A 41 -15.19 -7.56 -20.72
C SER A 41 -16.66 -7.41 -20.33
N LEU A 42 -17.58 -7.99 -21.10
CA LEU A 42 -19.01 -8.01 -20.77
C LEU A 42 -19.28 -8.75 -19.45
N ARG A 43 -18.58 -9.86 -19.22
CA ARG A 43 -18.67 -10.58 -17.95
C ARG A 43 -18.18 -9.73 -16.76
N ILE A 44 -17.03 -9.08 -16.89
CA ILE A 44 -16.53 -8.18 -15.84
C ILE A 44 -17.51 -7.03 -15.57
N ALA A 45 -18.09 -6.45 -16.63
CA ALA A 45 -19.09 -5.39 -16.50
C ALA A 45 -20.36 -5.88 -15.77
N SER A 46 -20.81 -7.09 -16.06
CA SER A 46 -21.97 -7.72 -15.41
C SER A 46 -21.72 -8.05 -13.94
N ASP A 47 -20.56 -8.62 -13.63
CA ASP A 47 -20.26 -9.15 -12.30
C ASP A 47 -19.82 -8.05 -11.31
N ASN A 48 -19.25 -6.94 -11.80
CA ASN A 48 -18.55 -5.97 -10.95
C ASN A 48 -18.89 -4.50 -11.22
N LEU A 49 -19.60 -4.19 -12.30
CA LEU A 49 -19.96 -2.82 -12.69
C LEU A 49 -21.45 -2.78 -13.10
N SER A 50 -21.79 -2.00 -14.13
CA SER A 50 -23.13 -2.00 -14.73
C SER A 50 -23.01 -2.05 -16.24
N ILE A 51 -23.71 -3.01 -16.84
CA ILE A 51 -23.77 -3.19 -18.30
C ILE A 51 -24.66 -2.15 -19.00
N ILE A 52 -25.39 -1.33 -18.24
CA ILE A 52 -26.30 -0.32 -18.79
C ILE A 52 -25.52 0.93 -19.21
N TYR A 53 -24.39 1.21 -18.55
CA TYR A 53 -23.61 2.42 -18.80
C TYR A 53 -22.38 2.13 -19.67
N ALA A 54 -22.23 2.90 -20.75
CA ALA A 54 -21.15 2.72 -21.72
C ALA A 54 -19.76 2.94 -21.13
N ASP A 55 -19.64 3.85 -20.16
CA ASP A 55 -18.40 4.11 -19.42
C ASP A 55 -18.00 2.92 -18.53
N HIS A 56 -18.96 2.21 -17.94
CA HIS A 56 -18.72 0.98 -17.18
C HIS A 56 -18.29 -0.19 -18.08
N ILE A 57 -18.90 -0.34 -19.27
CA ILE A 57 -18.44 -1.31 -20.27
C ILE A 57 -17.01 -0.97 -20.71
N LYS A 58 -16.73 0.30 -21.02
CA LYS A 58 -15.39 0.76 -21.35
C LYS A 58 -14.41 0.43 -20.21
N LYS A 59 -14.79 0.69 -18.97
CA LYS A 59 -13.96 0.41 -17.80
C LYS A 59 -13.68 -1.08 -17.66
N ALA A 60 -14.66 -1.94 -17.92
CA ALA A 60 -14.47 -3.38 -17.94
C ALA A 60 -13.45 -3.83 -19.00
N CYS A 61 -13.50 -3.24 -20.20
CA CYS A 61 -12.49 -3.49 -21.24
C CYS A 61 -11.08 -3.10 -20.75
N GLU A 62 -10.94 -1.94 -20.11
CA GLU A 62 -9.66 -1.48 -19.56
C GLU A 62 -9.15 -2.44 -18.47
N ILE A 63 -10.04 -2.92 -17.60
CA ILE A 63 -9.70 -3.91 -16.55
C ILE A 63 -9.19 -5.20 -17.18
N VAL A 64 -9.88 -5.73 -18.21
CA VAL A 64 -9.45 -6.94 -18.92
C VAL A 64 -8.09 -6.76 -19.57
N LEU A 65 -7.85 -5.61 -20.21
CA LEU A 65 -6.54 -5.29 -20.81
C LEU A 65 -5.42 -5.24 -19.77
N GLY A 66 -5.67 -4.65 -18.61
CA GLY A 66 -4.68 -4.60 -17.53
C GLY A 66 -4.39 -5.97 -16.95
N PHE A 67 -5.41 -6.79 -16.69
CA PHE A 67 -5.22 -8.15 -16.18
C PHE A 67 -4.43 -9.04 -17.12
N ILE A 68 -4.75 -9.01 -18.41
CA ILE A 68 -4.01 -9.80 -19.41
C ILE A 68 -2.57 -9.30 -19.52
N SER A 69 -2.37 -7.97 -19.54
CA SER A 69 -1.03 -7.40 -19.60
C SER A 69 -0.21 -7.80 -18.37
N LEU A 70 -0.81 -7.78 -17.17
CA LEU A 70 -0.18 -8.22 -15.94
C LEU A 70 0.22 -9.69 -15.97
N GLY A 71 -0.72 -10.57 -16.35
CA GLY A 71 -0.45 -11.99 -16.45
C GLY A 71 0.63 -12.31 -17.48
N LEU A 72 0.54 -11.70 -18.66
CA LEU A 72 1.50 -11.91 -19.74
C LEU A 72 2.91 -11.43 -19.35
N LEU A 73 3.03 -10.21 -18.83
CA LEU A 73 4.30 -9.64 -18.38
C LEU A 73 4.94 -10.46 -17.26
N SER A 74 4.14 -11.08 -16.40
CA SER A 74 4.63 -11.93 -15.32
C SER A 74 5.24 -13.26 -15.78
N HIS A 75 5.02 -13.66 -17.03
CA HIS A 75 5.52 -14.92 -17.58
C HIS A 75 6.48 -14.74 -18.75
N CYS A 76 6.60 -13.52 -19.30
CA CYS A 76 7.39 -13.28 -20.50
C CYS A 76 8.66 -12.44 -20.28
N ASP A 77 8.95 -11.94 -19.07
CA ASP A 77 10.13 -11.11 -18.76
C ASP A 77 10.34 -9.94 -19.74
N ASN A 78 9.24 -9.28 -20.17
CA ASN A 78 9.25 -8.26 -21.23
C ASN A 78 9.77 -8.73 -22.61
N ASN A 79 9.87 -10.03 -22.87
CA ASN A 79 10.24 -10.61 -24.16
C ASN A 79 9.00 -10.83 -25.04
N THR A 80 8.95 -10.15 -26.18
CA THR A 80 7.86 -10.20 -27.15
C THR A 80 7.67 -11.57 -27.78
N GLU A 81 8.75 -12.29 -28.09
CA GLU A 81 8.65 -13.62 -28.72
C GLU A 81 8.10 -14.65 -27.74
N LYS A 82 8.54 -14.60 -26.47
CA LYS A 82 7.92 -15.39 -25.41
C LYS A 82 6.44 -15.05 -25.25
N ALA A 83 6.10 -13.76 -25.30
CA ALA A 83 4.71 -13.30 -25.18
C ALA A 83 3.82 -13.81 -26.34
N LYS A 84 4.34 -13.77 -27.58
CA LYS A 84 3.66 -14.33 -28.76
C LYS A 84 3.42 -15.83 -28.61
N ASP A 85 4.43 -16.57 -28.16
CA ASP A 85 4.34 -18.02 -27.94
C ASP A 85 3.32 -18.38 -26.86
N ILE A 86 3.32 -17.68 -25.73
CA ILE A 86 2.32 -17.87 -24.65
C ILE A 86 0.90 -17.63 -25.18
N ILE A 87 0.68 -16.54 -25.93
CA ILE A 87 -0.65 -16.25 -26.48
C ILE A 87 -1.09 -17.34 -27.47
N LYS A 88 -0.19 -17.84 -28.31
CA LYS A 88 -0.49 -18.87 -29.31
C LYS A 88 -0.79 -20.22 -28.67
N THR A 89 -0.01 -20.61 -27.66
CA THR A 89 -0.06 -21.95 -27.05
C THR A 89 -1.08 -22.06 -25.93
N GLN A 90 -1.14 -21.06 -25.05
CA GLN A 90 -2.00 -21.07 -23.85
C GLN A 90 -3.29 -20.26 -24.03
N GLY A 91 -3.30 -19.32 -24.99
CA GLY A 91 -4.45 -18.48 -25.28
C GLY A 91 -4.60 -17.28 -24.35
N ILE A 92 -5.41 -16.31 -24.79
CA ILE A 92 -5.60 -15.03 -24.08
C ILE A 92 -6.26 -15.19 -22.69
N VAL A 93 -7.13 -16.20 -22.56
CA VAL A 93 -7.82 -16.51 -21.30
C VAL A 93 -6.84 -16.99 -20.22
N TYR A 94 -5.78 -17.70 -20.60
CA TYR A 94 -4.73 -18.09 -19.67
C TYR A 94 -4.03 -16.86 -19.08
N CYS A 95 -3.64 -15.91 -19.94
CA CYS A 95 -3.02 -14.66 -19.50
C CYS A 95 -3.93 -13.87 -18.55
N PHE A 96 -5.24 -13.80 -18.86
CA PHE A 96 -6.22 -13.18 -17.97
C PHE A 96 -6.26 -13.87 -16.60
N ARG A 97 -6.34 -15.20 -16.55
CA ARG A 97 -6.37 -15.98 -15.30
C ARG A 97 -5.10 -15.79 -14.48
N ALA A 98 -3.93 -15.74 -15.12
CA ALA A 98 -2.66 -15.49 -14.44
C ALA A 98 -2.64 -14.10 -13.79
N GLY A 99 -3.10 -13.06 -14.49
CA GLY A 99 -3.25 -11.72 -13.91
C GLY A 99 -4.29 -11.68 -12.78
N TRP A 100 -5.42 -12.35 -12.97
CA TRP A 100 -6.47 -12.43 -11.95
C TRP A 100 -5.98 -13.12 -10.67
N ALA A 101 -5.20 -14.20 -10.80
CA ALA A 101 -4.61 -14.90 -9.66
C ALA A 101 -3.69 -13.98 -8.83
N LYS A 102 -2.91 -13.12 -9.49
CA LYS A 102 -2.12 -12.09 -8.81
C LYS A 102 -2.98 -11.11 -8.01
N TYR A 103 -4.09 -10.65 -8.58
CA TYR A 103 -5.04 -9.80 -7.85
C TYR A 103 -5.72 -10.52 -6.70
N ALA A 104 -6.14 -11.77 -6.91
CA ALA A 104 -6.75 -12.59 -5.86
C ALA A 104 -5.78 -12.79 -4.68
N GLY A 105 -4.49 -12.98 -4.96
CA GLY A 105 -3.44 -13.08 -3.94
C GLY A 105 -3.23 -11.82 -3.10
N LEU A 106 -3.67 -10.64 -3.56
CA LEU A 106 -3.61 -9.42 -2.72
C LEU A 106 -4.48 -9.55 -1.46
N LYS A 107 -5.53 -10.37 -1.51
CA LYS A 107 -6.37 -10.66 -0.35
C LYS A 107 -5.60 -11.43 0.73
N GLU A 108 -4.49 -12.09 0.41
CA GLU A 108 -3.71 -12.82 1.41
C GLU A 108 -2.73 -11.88 2.15
N ILE A 109 -2.39 -10.75 1.52
CA ILE A 109 -1.39 -9.80 2.03
C ILE A 109 -2.05 -8.72 2.89
N SER A 110 -3.15 -8.15 2.40
CA SER A 110 -3.86 -7.09 3.10
C SER A 110 -4.68 -7.68 4.25
N ALA A 111 -4.54 -7.10 5.45
CA ALA A 111 -5.46 -7.42 6.54
C ALA A 111 -6.90 -7.15 6.09
N ASP A 112 -7.84 -8.06 6.38
CA ASP A 112 -9.26 -7.90 6.01
C ASP A 112 -9.83 -6.53 6.40
N TYR A 113 -9.29 -6.02 7.50
CA TYR A 113 -9.46 -4.69 8.04
C TYR A 113 -9.28 -3.53 7.06
N PHE A 114 -8.46 -3.67 6.00
CA PHE A 114 -8.20 -2.62 5.00
C PHE A 114 -8.83 -2.91 3.62
N LYS A 115 -9.69 -3.93 3.48
CA LYS A 115 -10.08 -4.38 2.15
C LYS A 115 -11.20 -3.55 1.53
N GLN A 116 -10.88 -2.90 0.40
CA GLN A 116 -11.01 -3.51 -0.93
C GLN A 116 -10.11 -2.78 -1.95
N ILE A 117 -9.17 -3.50 -2.57
CA ILE A 117 -8.50 -3.00 -3.78
C ILE A 117 -9.52 -3.13 -4.92
N LYS A 118 -9.98 -1.99 -5.43
CA LYS A 118 -10.94 -1.95 -6.52
C LYS A 118 -10.33 -2.57 -7.78
N LEU A 119 -11.11 -3.37 -8.49
CA LEU A 119 -10.69 -3.92 -9.80
C LEU A 119 -10.28 -2.81 -10.78
N SER A 120 -10.91 -1.63 -10.66
CA SER A 120 -10.59 -0.45 -11.46
C SER A 120 -9.15 0.04 -11.30
N SER A 121 -8.43 -0.34 -10.24
CA SER A 121 -7.00 -0.04 -10.06
C SER A 121 -6.13 -0.75 -11.10
N TYR A 122 -6.64 -1.79 -11.75
CA TYR A 122 -5.98 -2.51 -12.84
C TYR A 122 -6.47 -2.09 -14.23
N ALA A 123 -7.29 -1.04 -14.32
CA ALA A 123 -7.80 -0.59 -15.62
C ALA A 123 -6.68 0.08 -16.43
N LEU A 124 -6.37 -0.49 -17.60
CA LEU A 124 -5.43 0.08 -18.56
C LEU A 124 -6.18 0.58 -19.81
N ALA A 125 -6.12 1.89 -20.06
CA ALA A 125 -6.71 2.45 -21.27
C ALA A 125 -5.97 1.96 -22.53
N ALA A 126 -6.64 1.96 -23.68
CA ALA A 126 -6.06 1.45 -24.93
C ALA A 126 -4.84 2.25 -25.44
N ASN A 127 -4.62 3.44 -24.90
CA ASN A 127 -3.47 4.32 -25.15
C ASN A 127 -2.55 4.45 -23.92
N ASP A 128 -2.83 3.73 -22.84
CA ASP A 128 -2.01 3.76 -21.63
C ASP A 128 -0.78 2.87 -21.82
N ILE A 129 0.38 3.43 -21.46
CA ILE A 129 1.70 2.83 -21.63
C ILE A 129 2.30 2.40 -20.29
N SER A 130 1.57 2.60 -19.20
CA SER A 130 1.98 2.27 -17.84
C SER A 130 2.32 0.80 -17.72
N ASP A 131 3.39 0.50 -16.98
CA ASP A 131 3.72 -0.86 -16.65
C ASP A 131 2.85 -1.34 -15.48
N ILE A 132 1.84 -2.13 -15.81
CA ILE A 132 0.91 -2.70 -14.84
C ILE A 132 1.59 -3.59 -13.80
N THR A 133 2.80 -4.10 -14.08
CA THR A 133 3.57 -4.86 -13.08
C THR A 133 4.10 -3.96 -11.98
N ILE A 134 4.48 -2.71 -12.29
CA ILE A 134 4.87 -1.70 -11.30
C ILE A 134 3.65 -1.31 -10.47
N VAL A 135 2.52 -1.03 -11.11
CA VAL A 135 1.26 -0.74 -10.41
C VAL A 135 0.88 -1.88 -9.46
N HIS A 136 1.00 -3.13 -9.91
CA HIS A 136 0.76 -4.29 -9.04
C HIS A 136 1.74 -4.35 -7.87
N ALA A 137 3.04 -4.13 -8.11
CA ALA A 137 4.06 -4.13 -7.06
C ALA A 137 3.82 -3.02 -6.02
N ASP A 138 3.39 -1.84 -6.44
CA ASP A 138 3.04 -0.74 -5.54
C ASP A 138 1.83 -1.10 -4.66
N ILE A 139 0.79 -1.71 -5.24
CA ILE A 139 -0.37 -2.19 -4.49
C ILE A 139 0.03 -3.28 -3.48
N VAL A 140 0.91 -4.21 -3.88
CA VAL A 140 1.46 -5.23 -2.97
C VAL A 140 2.21 -4.57 -1.82
N LYS A 141 3.07 -3.59 -2.10
CA LYS A 141 3.83 -2.84 -1.10
C LYS A 141 2.89 -2.13 -0.12
N GLN A 142 1.89 -1.41 -0.63
CA GLN A 142 0.88 -0.75 0.20
C GLN A 142 0.17 -1.74 1.13
N GLY A 143 -0.27 -2.90 0.61
CA GLY A 143 -0.90 -3.93 1.43
C GLY A 143 0.01 -4.48 2.53
N GLN A 144 1.31 -4.68 2.23
CA GLN A 144 2.30 -5.10 3.21
C GLN A 144 2.55 -4.01 4.27
N ASP A 145 2.57 -2.75 3.87
CA ASP A 145 2.79 -1.63 4.77
C ASP A 145 1.60 -1.42 5.71
N SER A 146 0.36 -1.55 5.23
CA SER A 146 -0.83 -1.55 6.10
C SER A 146 -0.82 -2.74 7.07
N LEU A 147 -0.41 -3.94 6.64
CA LEU A 147 -0.26 -5.11 7.54
C LEU A 147 0.82 -4.86 8.61
N LYS A 148 1.97 -4.31 8.22
CA LYS A 148 3.04 -3.92 9.16
C LYS A 148 2.54 -2.90 10.17
N LEU A 149 1.80 -1.89 9.72
CA LEU A 149 1.20 -0.87 10.59
C LEU A 149 0.29 -1.50 11.65
N LEU A 150 -0.61 -2.41 11.24
CA LEU A 150 -1.50 -3.11 12.16
C LEU A 150 -0.74 -3.98 13.17
N ASN A 151 0.27 -4.71 12.70
CA ASN A 151 1.09 -5.55 13.57
C ASN A 151 1.92 -4.71 14.55
N LEU A 152 2.44 -3.58 14.10
CA LEU A 152 3.17 -2.64 14.95
C LEU A 152 2.25 -2.04 16.01
N TYR A 153 1.06 -1.59 15.63
CA TYR A 153 0.04 -1.15 16.57
C TYR A 153 -0.26 -2.21 17.64
N ARG A 154 -0.49 -3.47 17.24
CA ARG A 154 -0.73 -4.57 18.20
C ARG A 154 0.44 -4.78 19.14
N SER A 155 1.67 -4.76 18.63
CA SER A 155 2.88 -4.95 19.44
C SER A 155 3.11 -3.81 20.43
N ILE A 156 2.90 -2.56 20.02
CA ILE A 156 3.11 -1.37 20.86
C ILE A 156 1.96 -1.22 21.87
N SER A 157 0.71 -1.38 21.45
CA SER A 157 -0.45 -1.30 22.35
C SER A 157 -0.40 -2.35 23.45
N ALA A 158 0.10 -3.56 23.19
CA ALA A 158 0.31 -4.59 24.21
C ALA A 158 1.32 -4.18 25.30
N GLN A 159 2.21 -3.21 25.03
CA GLN A 159 3.21 -2.74 25.98
C GLN A 159 2.81 -1.45 26.70
N TYR A 160 2.14 -0.54 25.98
CA TYR A 160 1.93 0.84 26.43
C TYR A 160 0.46 1.22 26.62
N SER A 161 -0.49 0.36 26.19
CA SER A 161 -1.92 0.60 26.40
C SER A 161 -2.46 -0.17 27.60
N ALA A 162 -3.38 0.45 28.34
CA ALA A 162 -4.18 -0.24 29.36
C ALA A 162 -5.32 -1.08 28.74
N ASN A 163 -5.83 -0.68 27.57
CA ASN A 163 -6.89 -1.36 26.83
C ASN A 163 -6.56 -1.40 25.34
N VAL A 164 -6.62 -2.57 24.71
CA VAL A 164 -6.44 -2.68 23.25
C VAL A 164 -7.76 -2.35 22.58
N VAL A 165 -7.83 -1.19 21.93
CA VAL A 165 -8.92 -0.85 21.01
C VAL A 165 -8.39 -1.10 19.61
N ILE A 166 -8.81 -2.19 18.96
CA ILE A 166 -8.51 -2.32 17.53
C ILE A 166 -9.26 -1.17 16.85
N PRO A 167 -8.57 -0.22 16.20
CA PRO A 167 -9.23 0.97 15.66
C PRO A 167 -10.32 0.58 14.65
N GLU A 168 -11.22 1.46 14.24
CA GLU A 168 -12.11 1.17 13.10
C GLU A 168 -11.30 1.16 11.78
N THR A 169 -11.81 0.57 10.69
CA THR A 169 -11.11 0.21 9.41
C THR A 169 -10.38 1.32 8.62
N ASP A 170 -9.99 2.40 9.29
CA ASP A 170 -9.33 3.59 8.78
C ASP A 170 -7.83 3.59 9.14
N GLU A 171 -6.97 3.63 8.12
CA GLU A 171 -5.52 3.64 8.28
C GLU A 171 -5.02 4.93 8.94
N ASP A 172 -5.67 6.07 8.70
CA ASP A 172 -5.27 7.35 9.28
C ASP A 172 -5.59 7.38 10.77
N TYR A 173 -6.73 6.80 11.17
CA TYR A 173 -7.06 6.63 12.58
C TYR A 173 -6.09 5.65 13.27
N LEU A 174 -5.72 4.55 12.62
CA LEU A 174 -4.71 3.63 13.14
C LEU A 174 -3.33 4.31 13.31
N LYS A 175 -2.90 5.13 12.36
CA LYS A 175 -1.67 5.93 12.47
C LYS A 175 -1.75 6.91 13.63
N PHE A 176 -2.88 7.59 13.81
CA PHE A 176 -3.11 8.50 14.92
C PHE A 176 -2.98 7.79 16.28
N GLU A 177 -3.66 6.66 16.46
CA GLU A 177 -3.60 5.87 17.71
C GLU A 177 -2.20 5.29 17.95
N LEU A 178 -1.51 4.83 16.90
CA LEU A 178 -0.12 4.41 17.01
C LEU A 178 0.78 5.57 17.44
N GLN A 179 0.64 6.75 16.84
CA GLN A 179 1.43 7.93 17.20
C GLN A 179 1.22 8.31 18.67
N LYS A 180 0.00 8.22 19.19
CA LYS A 180 -0.30 8.43 20.61
C LYS A 180 0.48 7.47 21.50
N LEU A 181 0.48 6.17 21.17
CA LEU A 181 1.24 5.17 21.94
C LEU A 181 2.75 5.40 21.87
N LEU A 182 3.26 5.79 20.69
CA LEU A 182 4.68 6.14 20.52
C LEU A 182 5.05 7.38 21.36
N ASN A 183 4.19 8.39 21.39
CA ASN A 183 4.39 9.56 22.27
C ASN A 183 4.50 9.09 23.72
N SER A 184 3.57 8.25 24.20
CA SER A 184 3.58 7.69 25.55
C SER A 184 4.86 6.92 25.86
N ALA A 185 5.35 6.10 24.93
CA ALA A 185 6.61 5.40 25.11
C ALA A 185 7.80 6.37 25.32
N VAL A 186 7.93 7.38 24.46
CA VAL A 186 9.02 8.37 24.54
C VAL A 186 8.87 9.27 25.77
N ALA A 187 7.66 9.67 26.14
CA ALA A 187 7.43 10.47 27.35
C ALA A 187 7.79 9.73 28.63
N LEU A 188 7.49 8.43 28.72
CA LEU A 188 7.91 7.61 29.86
C LEU A 188 9.45 7.55 29.97
N MET A 189 10.15 7.45 28.84
CA MET A 189 11.61 7.53 28.81
C MET A 189 12.11 8.92 29.21
N LEU A 190 11.43 9.99 28.78
CA LEU A 190 11.80 11.36 29.11
C LEU A 190 11.76 11.65 30.62
N ILE A 191 10.82 11.04 31.34
CA ILE A 191 10.69 11.13 32.81
C ILE A 191 11.36 9.97 33.56
N ASP A 192 12.17 9.16 32.88
CA ASP A 192 12.88 8.01 33.45
C ASP A 192 11.96 7.01 34.20
N SER A 193 10.71 6.89 33.73
CA SER A 193 9.72 6.00 34.34
C SER A 193 10.09 4.54 34.13
N GLN A 194 10.10 3.78 35.23
CA GLN A 194 10.25 2.32 35.21
C GLN A 194 8.94 1.60 34.83
N GLN A 195 7.82 2.33 34.83
CA GLN A 195 6.50 1.82 34.45
C GLN A 195 6.25 2.02 32.95
N LYS A 196 5.56 1.06 32.32
CA LYS A 196 5.25 1.08 30.88
C LYS A 196 3.88 1.67 30.53
N ILE A 197 3.02 1.89 31.51
CA ILE A 197 1.66 2.41 31.30
C ILE A 197 1.61 3.88 31.71
N PHE A 198 1.07 4.71 30.81
CA PHE A 198 0.84 6.13 31.06
C PHE A 198 -0.44 6.30 31.88
N ASN A 199 -0.34 6.83 33.10
CA ASN A 199 -1.47 7.12 33.99
C ASN A 199 -1.42 8.58 34.46
N HIS A 200 -2.40 8.99 35.28
CA HIS A 200 -2.47 10.36 35.78
C HIS A 200 -1.18 10.81 36.50
N GLU A 201 -0.57 9.95 37.31
CA GLU A 201 0.67 10.27 38.04
C GLU A 201 1.84 10.55 37.07
N ARG A 202 2.02 9.69 36.07
CA ARG A 202 3.07 9.87 35.03
C ARG A 202 2.80 11.10 34.16
N TYR A 203 1.53 11.40 33.90
CA TYR A 203 1.15 12.64 33.23
C TYR A 203 1.57 13.87 34.06
N THR A 204 1.28 13.89 35.37
CA THR A 204 1.72 14.99 36.24
C THR A 204 3.24 15.12 36.25
N GLN A 205 3.98 14.01 36.35
CA GLN A 205 5.45 14.02 36.30
C GLN A 205 5.99 14.60 35.00
N LEU A 206 5.40 14.21 33.86
CA LEU A 206 5.76 14.75 32.56
C LEU A 206 5.53 16.26 32.50
N ILE A 207 4.35 16.73 32.91
CA ILE A 207 4.04 18.17 32.92
C ILE A 207 5.01 18.93 33.83
N THR A 208 5.29 18.43 35.04
CA THR A 208 6.28 19.05 35.93
C THR A 208 7.65 19.09 35.29
N TYR A 209 8.12 18.01 34.68
CA TYR A 209 9.42 17.98 33.99
C TYR A 209 9.48 19.00 32.85
N LEU A 210 8.47 19.04 31.99
CA LEU A 210 8.41 19.93 30.82
C LEU A 210 8.29 21.42 31.18
N THR A 211 7.74 21.74 32.35
CA THR A 211 7.54 23.12 32.83
C THR A 211 8.68 23.65 33.68
N THR A 212 9.42 22.76 34.36
CA THR A 212 10.53 23.16 35.26
C THR A 212 11.89 23.09 34.61
N THR A 213 12.02 22.41 33.46
CA THR A 213 13.27 22.23 32.73
C THR A 213 13.36 23.18 31.52
N ASP A 214 14.55 23.70 31.23
CA ASP A 214 14.81 24.49 30.03
C ASP A 214 14.46 23.69 28.76
N SER A 215 13.74 24.32 27.83
CA SER A 215 13.21 23.65 26.64
C SER A 215 14.30 23.09 25.72
N LYS A 216 15.50 23.67 25.69
CA LYS A 216 16.62 23.12 24.91
C LYS A 216 17.12 21.83 25.52
N LEU A 217 17.28 21.78 26.85
CA LEU A 217 17.68 20.57 27.56
C LEU A 217 16.64 19.45 27.42
N VAL A 218 15.35 19.80 27.44
CA VAL A 218 14.27 18.85 27.16
C VAL A 218 14.37 18.30 25.74
N LEU A 219 14.59 19.15 24.73
CA LEU A 219 14.74 18.71 23.33
C LEU A 219 15.96 17.82 23.11
N GLU A 220 17.09 18.11 23.78
CA GLU A 220 18.29 17.28 23.74
C GLU A 220 18.03 15.89 24.33
N LYS A 221 17.42 15.83 25.53
CA LYS A 221 17.03 14.55 26.14
C LYS A 221 16.00 13.81 25.28
N PHE A 222 15.03 14.54 24.73
CA PHE A 222 14.01 13.98 23.85
C PHE A 222 14.62 13.30 22.61
N ALA A 223 15.59 13.95 21.95
CA ALA A 223 16.28 13.37 20.81
C ALA A 223 17.02 12.07 21.18
N CYS A 224 17.65 12.02 22.36
CA CYS A 224 18.26 10.80 22.88
C CYS A 224 17.22 9.70 23.10
N CYS A 225 16.09 10.02 23.73
CA CYS A 225 15.01 9.05 23.97
C CYS A 225 14.44 8.49 22.66
N VAL A 226 14.27 9.31 21.63
CA VAL A 226 13.80 8.85 20.30
C VAL A 226 14.84 7.92 19.66
N SER A 227 16.13 8.26 19.74
CA SER A 227 17.21 7.40 19.23
C SER A 227 17.23 6.05 19.95
N ASP A 228 17.24 6.07 21.28
CA ASP A 228 17.24 4.87 22.11
C ASP A 228 16.00 3.99 21.88
N PHE A 229 14.83 4.61 21.71
CA PHE A 229 13.60 3.88 21.39
C PHE A 229 13.71 3.20 20.02
N SER A 230 14.20 3.93 19.02
CA SER A 230 14.36 3.47 17.65
C SER A 230 15.35 2.31 17.54
N GLU A 231 16.48 2.38 18.26
CA GLU A 231 17.52 1.34 18.27
C GLU A 231 17.08 0.04 18.95
N LYS A 232 16.12 0.11 19.88
CA LYS A 232 15.54 -1.08 20.52
C LYS A 232 14.50 -1.81 19.64
N GLN A 233 14.10 -1.22 18.51
CA GLN A 233 13.16 -1.87 17.59
C GLN A 233 13.88 -2.83 16.64
N PRO A 234 13.20 -3.91 16.18
CA PRO A 234 13.70 -4.72 15.07
C PRO A 234 13.98 -3.86 13.83
N VAL A 235 15.01 -4.21 13.05
CA VAL A 235 15.48 -3.43 11.88
C VAL A 235 14.33 -3.08 10.93
N THR A 236 13.47 -4.05 10.60
CA THR A 236 12.33 -3.85 9.71
C THR A 236 11.31 -2.85 10.26
N THR A 237 11.09 -2.85 11.58
CA THR A 237 10.19 -1.92 12.26
C THR A 237 10.78 -0.52 12.33
N LYS A 238 12.08 -0.42 12.62
CA LYS A 238 12.81 0.85 12.60
C LYS A 238 12.72 1.52 11.24
N THR A 239 13.02 0.79 10.16
CA THR A 239 12.93 1.32 8.79
C THR A 239 11.50 1.78 8.47
N PHE A 240 10.49 0.98 8.79
CA PHE A 240 9.09 1.35 8.56
C PHE A 240 8.70 2.64 9.31
N LEU A 241 9.01 2.73 10.60
CA LEU A 241 8.74 3.89 11.44
C LEU A 241 9.43 5.18 10.94
N GLN A 242 10.62 5.06 10.34
CA GLN A 242 11.33 6.16 9.70
C GLN A 242 10.68 6.57 8.37
N GLU A 243 10.41 5.60 7.48
CA GLU A 243 9.79 5.85 6.17
C GLU A 243 8.36 6.42 6.30
N SER A 244 7.65 6.08 7.38
CA SER A 244 6.30 6.56 7.65
C SER A 244 6.26 7.86 8.47
N SER A 245 7.41 8.52 8.72
CA SER A 245 7.51 9.74 9.55
C SER A 245 6.98 9.62 10.99
N LEU A 246 6.77 8.41 11.51
CA LEU A 246 6.25 8.19 12.87
C LEU A 246 7.31 8.47 13.95
N LEU A 247 8.60 8.56 13.57
CA LEU A 247 9.69 8.99 14.45
C LEU A 247 10.00 10.49 14.38
N ASP A 248 9.25 11.27 13.59
CA ASP A 248 9.51 12.70 13.50
C ASP A 248 9.03 13.44 14.75
N PHE A 249 7.96 12.94 15.39
CA PHE A 249 7.36 13.49 16.61
C PHE A 249 7.12 15.02 16.53
N ASN A 250 6.75 15.52 15.35
CA ASN A 250 6.66 16.96 15.07
C ASN A 250 5.73 17.70 16.05
N GLU A 251 4.60 17.09 16.39
CA GLU A 251 3.66 17.67 17.37
C GLU A 251 4.26 17.71 18.78
N PHE A 252 4.92 16.64 19.23
CA PHE A 252 5.52 16.59 20.56
C PHE A 252 6.67 17.61 20.68
N LYS A 253 7.53 17.72 19.66
CA LYS A 253 8.55 18.78 19.57
C LYS A 253 7.93 20.18 19.65
N THR A 254 6.82 20.41 18.95
CA THR A 254 6.09 21.68 18.98
C THR A 254 5.54 22.00 20.37
N ILE A 255 5.07 20.99 21.10
CA ILE A 255 4.58 21.19 22.47
C ILE A 255 5.73 21.57 23.41
N ILE A 256 6.88 20.90 23.29
CA ILE A 256 8.09 21.22 24.08
C ILE A 256 8.57 22.65 23.82
N THR A 257 8.58 23.10 22.55
CA THR A 257 9.06 24.44 22.19
C THR A 257 8.11 25.55 22.58
N THR A 258 6.80 25.34 22.43
CA THR A 258 5.80 26.41 22.66
C THR A 258 5.43 26.59 24.13
N GLN A 259 5.61 25.56 24.97
CA GLN A 259 5.28 25.55 26.39
C GLN A 259 3.88 26.12 26.74
N LYS A 260 2.92 26.11 25.80
CA LYS A 260 1.61 26.79 25.94
C LYS A 260 0.40 25.89 25.66
N ASN A 261 0.60 24.67 25.13
CA ASN A 261 -0.48 23.79 24.69
C ASN A 261 -0.66 22.53 25.58
N TRP A 262 -0.51 22.68 26.89
CA TRP A 262 -0.54 21.56 27.85
C TRP A 262 -1.91 20.85 27.96
N LEU A 263 -3.01 21.52 27.65
CA LEU A 263 -4.36 20.91 27.59
C LEU A 263 -4.47 19.88 26.45
N PHE A 264 -3.80 20.12 25.32
CA PHE A 264 -3.77 19.20 24.18
C PHE A 264 -2.88 17.97 24.42
N LEU A 265 -2.03 18.01 25.44
CA LEU A 265 -1.16 16.89 25.82
C LEU A 265 -2.03 15.71 26.25
N SER A 266 -3.03 15.90 27.10
CA SER A 266 -3.91 14.81 27.56
C SER A 266 -4.60 13.99 26.44
N LEU A 267 -4.82 14.57 25.26
CA LEU A 267 -5.44 13.89 24.10
C LEU A 267 -4.42 13.08 23.27
N ARG A 268 -3.13 13.29 23.50
CA ARG A 268 -2.01 12.75 22.71
C ARG A 268 -1.17 11.71 23.46
N PHE A 269 -1.60 11.30 24.66
CA PHE A 269 -0.99 10.28 25.51
C PHE A 269 -2.02 9.28 26.04
#